data_AF-A0A075JTE7-F1
#
_entry.id   AF-A0A075JTE7-F1
#
_cell.length_a   1.000
_cell.length_b   1.000
_cell.length_c   1.000
_cell.angle_alpha   90.00
_cell.angle_beta   90.00
_cell.angle_gamma   90.00
#
_symmetry.space_group_name_H-M   'P 1'
#
loop_
_entity.id
_entity.type
_entity.pdbx_description
1 polymer ?
#
loop_
_entity_poly.entity_id
_entity_poly.type
_entity_poly.pdbx_seq_one_letter_code
_entity_poly.pdbx_strand_id
1 'polypeptide(L)'
;MRKHIFWILPVVMVLAGIVSLVVQNLQTATEPPEKGWSRALPIGSTMLNKFPIIRETEEGQFMIPSYENDTLVTKTFDEEFTLLDKKEVSIPITKWTQVYINNDTVIYHDYYHIYNKDQKKIVSDVSQFYPMKDSILYIKENTLFQLDPATKESNELMELPKNTEEISPYENEEGLFFMTEQSENNLVHATIYKVADLQATKLVEEDLELAPGHASEQTAFAVRNNEVVLIIQAIQKSTQGSPEFFTYLAMTENSKFEKDTLTKLRFEDPISGKNLQEIGTVNIRFNEDMPTLVFQANGFSRTKFMGDKAFNIYTAKLKGGKVTEVHRKSNTPDISNKPVWVDDNTIAWLEASSGHKNMFISSGSEAIIEKASGISSDDWLRILGKTGGMLSISLLTFLISGIWYIWPILFIVIMHFWKSRKVQNDPPWIFYTGIGIYMLAVLLFKSQYFVPAIAAKAPIYLTFPGSAYVYIFLFGIVAYVSAQSTKDTRQWAGTARISLFIGAHILMIAAVFGPYLTGF
;
A
#
# COMPACT_ATOMS: atom_id res chain seq x y z
N MET A 1 -47.91 -11.83 5.14
CA MET A 1 -47.11 -10.69 4.64
C MET A 1 -47.63 -9.31 5.05
N ARG A 2 -48.92 -8.95 4.87
CA ARG A 2 -49.43 -7.57 5.14
C ARG A 2 -49.09 -6.99 6.53
N LYS A 3 -49.05 -7.81 7.60
CA LYS A 3 -48.79 -7.36 8.99
C LYS A 3 -47.34 -6.94 9.29
N HIS A 4 -46.39 -7.13 8.37
CA HIS A 4 -44.96 -6.85 8.59
C HIS A 4 -44.34 -5.88 7.59
N ILE A 5 -45.14 -5.38 6.62
CA ILE A 5 -44.67 -4.49 5.54
C ILE A 5 -43.96 -3.24 6.10
N PHE A 6 -44.42 -2.74 7.25
CA PHE A 6 -43.84 -1.57 7.92
C PHE A 6 -42.36 -1.71 8.28
N TRP A 7 -41.87 -2.90 8.62
CA TRP A 7 -40.42 -3.12 8.84
C TRP A 7 -39.72 -3.70 7.62
N ILE A 8 -40.40 -4.54 6.83
CA ILE A 8 -39.78 -5.23 5.69
C ILE A 8 -39.23 -4.22 4.68
N LEU A 9 -40.00 -3.18 4.31
CA LEU A 9 -39.56 -2.23 3.28
C LEU A 9 -38.31 -1.44 3.68
N PRO A 10 -38.24 -0.78 4.86
CA PRO A 10 -37.00 -0.14 5.32
C PRO A 10 -35.84 -1.13 5.46
N VAL A 11 -36.09 -2.33 6.00
CA VAL A 11 -35.04 -3.35 6.18
C VAL A 11 -34.45 -3.78 4.83
N VAL A 12 -35.28 -4.01 3.81
CA VAL A 12 -34.81 -4.36 2.46
C VAL A 12 -33.94 -3.25 1.88
N MET A 13 -34.32 -1.98 2.05
CA MET A 13 -33.51 -0.84 1.57
C MET A 13 -32.16 -0.74 2.31
N VAL A 14 -32.16 -0.96 3.63
CA VAL A 14 -30.93 -0.98 4.44
C VAL A 14 -30.02 -2.12 4.00
N LEU A 15 -30.57 -3.33 3.83
CA LEU A 15 -29.81 -4.48 3.34
C LEU A 15 -29.26 -4.25 1.94
N ALA A 16 -30.03 -3.63 1.04
CA ALA A 16 -29.55 -3.26 -0.29
C ALA A 16 -28.37 -2.28 -0.21
N GLY A 17 -28.44 -1.28 0.70
CA GLY A 17 -27.32 -0.36 0.96
C GLY A 17 -26.07 -1.07 1.46
N ILE A 18 -26.21 -1.98 2.43
CA ILE A 18 -25.10 -2.77 2.98
C ILE A 18 -24.50 -3.68 1.92
N VAL A 19 -25.33 -4.41 1.15
CA VAL A 19 -24.85 -5.28 0.05
C VAL A 19 -24.11 -4.45 -0.99
N SER A 20 -24.64 -3.28 -1.36
CA SER A 20 -23.98 -2.37 -2.30
C SER A 20 -22.60 -1.92 -1.78
N LEU A 21 -22.49 -1.64 -0.48
CA LEU A 21 -21.23 -1.27 0.16
C LEU A 21 -20.23 -2.44 0.19
N VAL A 22 -20.68 -3.66 0.48
CA VAL A 22 -19.86 -4.87 0.43
C VAL A 22 -19.34 -5.10 -1.00
N VAL A 23 -20.21 -4.97 -2.01
CA VAL A 23 -19.81 -5.13 -3.41
C VAL A 23 -18.78 -4.06 -3.82
N GLN A 24 -18.95 -2.81 -3.40
CA GLN A 24 -17.98 -1.75 -3.66
C GLN A 24 -16.62 -2.04 -2.98
N ASN A 25 -16.65 -2.47 -1.72
CA ASN A 25 -15.43 -2.80 -0.98
C ASN A 25 -14.75 -4.06 -1.54
N LEU A 26 -15.51 -5.03 -2.04
CA LEU A 26 -15.01 -6.17 -2.78
C LEU A 26 -14.28 -5.70 -4.04
N GLN A 27 -14.93 -4.90 -4.89
CA GLN A 27 -14.30 -4.35 -6.11
C GLN A 27 -13.01 -3.60 -5.80
N THR A 28 -12.97 -2.86 -4.69
CA THR A 28 -11.79 -2.10 -4.26
C THR A 28 -10.68 -3.00 -3.73
N ALA A 29 -11.01 -4.04 -2.97
CA ALA A 29 -10.04 -5.00 -2.42
C ALA A 29 -9.47 -5.94 -3.49
N THR A 30 -10.25 -6.21 -4.55
CA THR A 30 -9.84 -7.04 -5.69
C THR A 30 -9.39 -6.22 -6.89
N GLU A 31 -9.19 -4.90 -6.74
CA GLU A 31 -8.71 -4.06 -7.82
C GLU A 31 -7.23 -4.35 -8.10
N PRO A 32 -6.85 -4.79 -9.31
CA PRO A 32 -5.44 -4.97 -9.64
C PRO A 32 -4.70 -3.63 -9.59
N PRO A 33 -3.39 -3.65 -9.31
CA PRO A 33 -2.62 -2.42 -9.24
C PRO A 33 -2.62 -1.65 -10.56
N GLU A 34 -2.66 -2.39 -11.68
CA GLU A 34 -2.72 -1.89 -13.05
C GLU A 34 -3.38 -2.93 -13.98
N LYS A 35 -3.91 -2.49 -15.14
CA LYS A 35 -4.45 -3.40 -16.16
C LYS A 35 -3.36 -4.31 -16.71
N GLY A 36 -3.61 -5.61 -16.74
CA GLY A 36 -2.64 -6.60 -17.20
C GLY A 36 -1.54 -6.91 -16.18
N TRP A 37 -1.76 -6.56 -14.90
CA TRP A 37 -0.86 -6.90 -13.81
C TRP A 37 -1.63 -7.61 -12.69
N SER A 38 -1.02 -8.63 -12.10
CA SER A 38 -1.66 -9.45 -11.07
C SER A 38 -1.86 -8.65 -9.78
N ARG A 39 -2.82 -9.08 -8.97
CA ARG A 39 -2.87 -8.67 -7.55
C ARG A 39 -1.68 -9.28 -6.80
N ALA A 40 -1.49 -8.82 -5.56
CA ALA A 40 -0.49 -9.37 -4.67
C ALA A 40 -0.77 -10.87 -4.40
N LEU A 41 0.21 -11.72 -4.74
CA LEU A 41 0.18 -13.14 -4.43
C LEU A 41 1.15 -13.41 -3.26
N PRO A 42 0.69 -13.95 -2.13
CA PRO A 42 1.56 -14.27 -1.00
C PRO A 42 2.43 -15.48 -1.33
N ILE A 43 3.74 -15.36 -1.06
CA ILE A 43 4.72 -16.43 -1.30
C ILE A 43 5.43 -16.93 -0.03
N GLY A 44 5.30 -16.19 1.08
CA GLY A 44 5.87 -16.58 2.37
C GLY A 44 5.93 -15.44 3.36
N SER A 45 6.72 -15.61 4.41
CA SER A 45 6.99 -14.57 5.39
C SER A 45 8.44 -14.60 5.87
N THR A 46 8.92 -13.48 6.39
CA THR A 46 10.30 -13.32 6.84
C THR A 46 10.37 -12.42 8.07
N MET A 47 11.32 -12.68 8.97
CA MET A 47 11.67 -11.77 10.06
C MET A 47 12.73 -10.73 9.66
N LEU A 48 13.32 -10.88 8.47
CA LEU A 48 14.41 -10.02 8.01
C LEU A 48 13.95 -8.60 7.69
N ASN A 49 14.85 -7.64 7.91
CA ASN A 49 14.55 -6.26 7.55
C ASN A 49 14.69 -5.97 6.03
N LYS A 50 15.35 -6.84 5.27
CA LYS A 50 15.55 -6.75 3.81
C LYS A 50 14.83 -7.90 3.11
N PHE A 51 14.44 -7.69 1.85
CA PHE A 51 13.90 -8.78 1.02
C PHE A 51 15.05 -9.79 0.76
N PRO A 52 14.85 -11.09 1.01
CA PRO A 52 15.89 -12.10 0.81
C PRO A 52 16.20 -12.28 -0.68
N ILE A 53 17.44 -12.58 -1.02
CA ILE A 53 17.83 -12.73 -2.42
C ILE A 53 17.08 -13.89 -3.06
N ILE A 54 16.43 -13.61 -4.18
CA ILE A 54 15.76 -14.59 -5.03
C ILE A 54 16.80 -15.16 -5.98
N ARG A 55 16.78 -16.48 -6.16
CA ARG A 55 17.66 -17.15 -7.11
C ARG A 55 16.86 -17.90 -8.14
N GLU A 56 17.26 -17.71 -9.38
CA GLU A 56 16.81 -18.54 -10.49
C GLU A 56 17.76 -19.74 -10.63
N THR A 57 17.19 -20.92 -10.72
CA THR A 57 17.92 -22.16 -11.03
C THR A 57 18.14 -22.29 -12.54
N GLU A 58 19.00 -23.21 -12.97
CA GLU A 58 19.20 -23.51 -14.40
C GLU A 58 17.92 -23.99 -15.11
N GLU A 59 16.94 -24.51 -14.34
CA GLU A 59 15.64 -24.97 -14.84
C GLU A 59 14.56 -23.87 -14.87
N GLY A 60 14.92 -22.60 -14.60
CA GLY A 60 13.97 -21.47 -14.56
C GLY A 60 13.13 -21.40 -13.27
N GLN A 61 13.43 -22.23 -12.26
CA GLN A 61 12.71 -22.22 -10.98
C GLN A 61 13.25 -21.14 -10.04
N PHE A 62 12.39 -20.56 -9.22
CA PHE A 62 12.73 -19.54 -8.23
C PHE A 62 12.91 -20.14 -6.82
N MET A 63 14.13 -20.08 -6.29
CA MET A 63 14.42 -20.38 -4.89
C MET A 63 14.33 -19.10 -4.05
N ILE A 64 13.44 -19.12 -3.06
CA ILE A 64 13.17 -17.99 -2.19
C ILE A 64 13.39 -18.41 -0.72
N PRO A 65 14.38 -17.81 -0.04
CA PRO A 65 14.52 -17.94 1.39
C PRO A 65 13.36 -17.24 2.10
N SER A 66 12.72 -17.92 3.03
CA SER A 66 11.77 -17.37 3.99
C SER A 66 12.19 -17.76 5.40
N TYR A 67 11.67 -17.05 6.40
CA TYR A 67 12.00 -17.30 7.80
C TYR A 67 10.71 -17.48 8.56
N GLU A 68 10.42 -18.74 8.85
CA GLU A 68 9.15 -19.18 9.39
C GLU A 68 9.43 -20.00 10.67
N ASN A 69 8.76 -19.64 11.77
CA ASN A 69 8.84 -20.35 13.05
C ASN A 69 10.28 -20.63 13.53
N ASP A 70 11.14 -19.60 13.55
CA ASP A 70 12.54 -19.68 13.98
C ASP A 70 13.42 -20.63 13.15
N THR A 71 12.99 -20.99 11.94
CA THR A 71 13.75 -21.80 11.00
C THR A 71 13.93 -21.10 9.66
N LEU A 72 15.07 -21.34 9.02
CA LEU A 72 15.28 -20.94 7.64
C LEU A 72 14.53 -21.92 6.75
N VAL A 73 13.57 -21.43 6.00
CA VAL A 73 12.81 -22.21 5.03
C VAL A 73 13.23 -21.76 3.64
N THR A 74 13.60 -22.67 2.76
CA THR A 74 13.82 -22.38 1.35
C THR A 74 12.68 -23.01 0.57
N LYS A 75 11.92 -22.17 -0.12
CA LYS A 75 10.84 -22.61 -1.01
C LYS A 75 11.30 -22.49 -2.45
N THR A 76 11.10 -23.54 -3.22
CA THR A 76 11.35 -23.54 -4.66
C THR A 76 10.02 -23.48 -5.39
N PHE A 77 9.90 -22.55 -6.32
CA PHE A 77 8.71 -22.33 -7.11
C PHE A 77 9.01 -22.50 -8.60
N ASP A 78 8.02 -22.92 -9.39
CA ASP A 78 8.07 -22.78 -10.85
C ASP A 78 7.86 -21.32 -11.29
N GLU A 79 7.90 -21.08 -12.61
CA GLU A 79 7.65 -19.77 -13.23
C GLU A 79 6.25 -19.20 -12.93
N GLU A 80 5.28 -20.05 -12.55
CA GLU A 80 3.91 -19.66 -12.18
C GLU A 80 3.76 -19.47 -10.65
N PHE A 81 4.87 -19.49 -9.93
CA PHE A 81 4.94 -19.42 -8.47
C PHE A 81 4.16 -20.53 -7.75
N THR A 82 4.08 -21.72 -8.34
CA THR A 82 3.56 -22.93 -7.70
C THR A 82 4.69 -23.61 -6.94
N LEU A 83 4.43 -23.94 -5.67
CA LEU A 83 5.44 -24.52 -4.79
C LEU A 83 5.78 -25.94 -5.25
N LEU A 84 7.06 -26.17 -5.57
CA LEU A 84 7.60 -27.46 -5.98
C LEU A 84 8.27 -28.19 -4.81
N ASP A 85 9.10 -27.48 -4.06
CA ASP A 85 9.88 -28.04 -2.94
C ASP A 85 9.95 -27.07 -1.77
N LYS A 86 10.13 -27.63 -0.57
CA LYS A 86 10.33 -26.89 0.68
C LYS A 86 11.41 -27.58 1.50
N LYS A 87 12.53 -26.90 1.70
CA LYS A 87 13.64 -27.34 2.57
C LYS A 87 13.69 -26.50 3.82
N GLU A 88 13.96 -27.13 4.96
CA GLU A 88 14.10 -26.44 6.24
C GLU A 88 15.52 -26.66 6.78
N VAL A 89 16.13 -25.58 7.26
CA VAL A 89 17.47 -25.58 7.83
C VAL A 89 17.43 -24.84 9.17
N SER A 90 17.90 -25.51 10.22
CA SER A 90 17.98 -24.92 11.56
C SER A 90 19.30 -24.16 11.72
N ILE A 91 19.21 -22.84 11.70
CA ILE A 91 20.32 -21.92 12.03
C ILE A 91 19.80 -20.84 12.99
N PRO A 92 20.65 -20.28 13.87
CA PRO A 92 20.26 -19.19 14.74
C PRO A 92 20.00 -17.92 13.91
N ILE A 93 18.77 -17.41 13.94
CA ILE A 93 18.34 -16.28 13.10
C ILE A 93 17.81 -15.14 13.96
N THR A 94 18.16 -13.92 13.57
CA THR A 94 17.56 -12.67 14.06
C THR A 94 17.16 -11.80 12.87
N LYS A 95 16.47 -10.69 13.13
CA LYS A 95 16.11 -9.69 12.10
C LYS A 95 17.30 -9.07 11.34
N TRP A 96 18.52 -9.24 11.86
CA TRP A 96 19.78 -8.73 11.30
C TRP A 96 20.60 -9.81 10.58
N THR A 97 20.23 -11.08 10.71
CA THR A 97 20.94 -12.19 10.07
C THR A 97 20.83 -12.07 8.56
N GLN A 98 21.95 -12.21 7.87
CA GLN A 98 21.99 -12.30 6.41
C GLN A 98 22.43 -13.70 5.99
N VAL A 99 21.87 -14.21 4.90
CA VAL A 99 22.09 -15.60 4.48
C VAL A 99 22.29 -15.67 2.97
N TYR A 100 23.30 -16.44 2.59
CA TYR A 100 23.51 -16.96 1.24
C TYR A 100 23.00 -18.41 1.19
N ILE A 101 22.15 -18.72 0.22
CA ILE A 101 21.62 -20.07 0.00
C ILE A 101 21.77 -20.41 -1.47
N ASN A 102 22.46 -21.49 -1.80
CA ASN A 102 22.48 -22.03 -3.15
C ASN A 102 22.44 -23.56 -3.09
N ASN A 103 21.37 -24.17 -3.59
CA ASN A 103 21.12 -25.60 -3.46
C ASN A 103 21.24 -26.07 -1.99
N ASP A 104 22.24 -26.89 -1.67
CA ASP A 104 22.47 -27.37 -0.30
C ASP A 104 23.50 -26.53 0.50
N THR A 105 24.10 -25.52 -0.14
CA THR A 105 25.04 -24.60 0.49
C THR A 105 24.29 -23.51 1.22
N VAL A 106 24.44 -23.45 2.54
CA VAL A 106 23.95 -22.37 3.39
C VAL A 106 25.13 -21.73 4.10
N ILE A 107 25.28 -20.42 3.94
CA ILE A 107 26.27 -19.59 4.63
C ILE A 107 25.53 -18.41 5.24
N TYR A 108 25.78 -18.11 6.52
CA TYR A 108 25.09 -17.02 7.21
C TYR A 108 26.03 -16.15 8.02
N HIS A 109 25.63 -14.90 8.24
CA HIS A 109 26.32 -13.91 9.05
C HIS A 109 25.50 -13.57 10.30
N ASP A 110 26.12 -13.70 11.47
CA ASP A 110 25.49 -13.47 12.78
C ASP A 110 25.71 -12.05 13.34
N TYR A 111 26.05 -11.08 12.47
CA TYR A 111 26.54 -9.73 12.78
C TYR A 111 28.05 -9.62 13.01
N TYR A 112 28.73 -10.67 13.49
CA TYR A 112 30.17 -10.62 13.76
C TYR A 112 30.98 -11.60 12.93
N HIS A 113 30.40 -12.73 12.56
CA HIS A 113 31.10 -13.87 12.01
C HIS A 113 30.28 -14.50 10.89
N ILE A 114 30.98 -15.13 9.93
CA ILE A 114 30.38 -15.91 8.86
C ILE A 114 30.50 -17.39 9.24
N TYR A 115 29.41 -18.15 9.08
CA TYR A 115 29.33 -19.58 9.38
C TYR A 115 28.78 -20.35 8.19
N ASN A 116 29.06 -21.66 8.15
CA ASN A 116 28.34 -22.59 7.29
C ASN A 116 27.06 -23.12 7.97
N LYS A 117 26.29 -23.92 7.22
CA LYS A 117 25.12 -24.67 7.69
C LYS A 117 25.31 -25.43 9.02
N ASP A 118 26.50 -26.01 9.22
CA ASP A 118 26.84 -26.80 10.42
C ASP A 118 27.31 -25.94 11.61
N GLN A 119 27.13 -24.62 11.53
CA GLN A 119 27.55 -23.64 12.54
C GLN A 119 29.07 -23.60 12.76
N LYS A 120 29.85 -24.11 11.80
CA LYS A 120 31.31 -23.96 11.77
C LYS A 120 31.65 -22.56 11.24
N LYS A 121 32.39 -21.81 12.05
CA LYS A 121 32.90 -20.48 11.70
C LYS A 121 33.83 -20.57 10.48
N ILE A 122 33.58 -19.73 9.48
CA ILE A 122 34.38 -19.56 8.26
C ILE A 122 35.29 -18.33 8.42
N VAL A 123 34.70 -17.18 8.74
CA VAL A 123 35.42 -15.90 8.87
C VAL A 123 35.03 -15.21 10.18
N SER A 124 36.01 -14.65 10.88
CA SER A 124 35.81 -13.82 12.08
C SER A 124 35.85 -12.32 11.78
N ASP A 125 35.21 -11.54 12.65
CA ASP A 125 35.28 -10.07 12.71
C ASP A 125 34.81 -9.37 11.43
N VAL A 126 33.71 -9.87 10.89
CA VAL A 126 33.03 -9.37 9.69
C VAL A 126 32.00 -8.33 10.10
N SER A 127 32.18 -7.09 9.64
CA SER A 127 31.27 -5.97 9.92
C SER A 127 30.05 -5.97 9.00
N GLN A 128 30.23 -6.33 7.73
CA GLN A 128 29.17 -6.36 6.73
C GLN A 128 29.23 -7.62 5.88
N PHE A 129 28.07 -8.10 5.45
CA PHE A 129 27.89 -9.28 4.63
C PHE A 129 26.91 -8.93 3.51
N TYR A 130 27.22 -9.32 2.28
CA TYR A 130 26.40 -9.09 1.10
C TYR A 130 26.38 -10.37 0.27
N PRO A 131 25.29 -11.15 0.32
CA PRO A 131 25.15 -12.30 -0.56
C PRO A 131 24.99 -11.79 -2.00
N MET A 132 25.72 -12.38 -2.95
CA MET A 132 25.58 -12.13 -4.39
C MET A 132 25.01 -13.38 -5.07
N LYS A 133 24.85 -13.40 -6.39
CA LYS A 133 24.41 -14.61 -7.13
C LYS A 133 25.44 -15.73 -6.94
N ASP A 134 26.69 -15.49 -7.32
CA ASP A 134 27.70 -16.57 -7.33
C ASP A 134 28.79 -16.41 -6.27
N SER A 135 28.75 -15.33 -5.49
CA SER A 135 29.74 -15.06 -4.45
C SER A 135 29.13 -14.41 -3.21
N ILE A 136 29.96 -14.14 -2.21
CA ILE A 136 29.60 -13.35 -1.04
C ILE A 136 30.65 -12.25 -0.89
N LEU A 137 30.21 -10.99 -0.90
CA LEU A 137 31.08 -9.88 -0.49
C LEU A 137 30.96 -9.67 1.01
N TYR A 138 32.06 -9.35 1.66
CA TYR A 138 32.05 -9.00 3.07
C TYR A 138 33.14 -7.99 3.42
N ILE A 139 32.87 -7.16 4.43
CA ILE A 139 33.83 -6.20 4.95
C ILE A 139 34.40 -6.74 6.25
N LYS A 140 35.72 -6.72 6.35
CA LYS A 140 36.45 -6.99 7.59
C LYS A 140 37.41 -5.85 7.82
N GLU A 141 37.30 -5.23 8.99
CA GLU A 141 38.04 -4.01 9.37
C GLU A 141 37.76 -2.86 8.39
N ASN A 142 38.62 -2.66 7.39
CA ASN A 142 38.47 -1.64 6.35
C ASN A 142 38.80 -2.21 4.96
N THR A 143 38.66 -3.52 4.79
CA THR A 143 39.01 -4.23 3.55
C THR A 143 37.83 -5.03 3.06
N LEU A 144 37.59 -4.95 1.75
CA LEU A 144 36.54 -5.70 1.07
C LEU A 144 37.12 -7.04 0.58
N PHE A 145 36.41 -8.12 0.90
CA PHE A 145 36.76 -9.46 0.49
C PHE A 145 35.62 -10.10 -0.31
N GLN A 146 35.99 -11.04 -1.17
CA GLN A 146 35.08 -11.95 -1.87
C GLN A 146 35.29 -13.38 -1.36
N LEU A 147 34.23 -13.97 -0.81
CA LEU A 147 34.18 -15.35 -0.38
C LEU A 147 33.53 -16.21 -1.47
N ASP A 148 34.22 -17.27 -1.88
CA ASP A 148 33.67 -18.32 -2.73
C ASP A 148 32.80 -19.27 -1.88
N PRO A 149 31.50 -19.41 -2.16
CA PRO A 149 30.60 -20.24 -1.36
C PRO A 149 30.90 -21.75 -1.41
N ALA A 150 31.51 -22.23 -2.49
CA ALA A 150 31.82 -23.64 -2.71
C ALA A 150 33.12 -24.04 -2.01
N THR A 151 34.20 -23.28 -2.23
CA THR A 151 35.52 -23.56 -1.63
C THR A 151 35.64 -23.03 -0.21
N LYS A 152 34.85 -21.99 0.13
CA LYS A 152 34.92 -21.22 1.38
C LYS A 152 36.24 -20.46 1.54
N GLU A 153 36.94 -20.22 0.42
CA GLU A 153 38.14 -19.41 0.38
C GLU A 153 37.79 -17.93 0.16
N SER A 154 38.51 -17.07 0.87
CA SER A 154 38.35 -15.61 0.77
C SER A 154 39.51 -15.00 0.00
N ASN A 155 39.18 -14.12 -0.95
CA ASN A 155 40.14 -13.30 -1.68
C ASN A 155 39.95 -11.84 -1.31
N GLU A 156 41.06 -11.13 -1.12
CA GLU A 156 41.05 -9.69 -0.90
C GLU A 156 40.81 -8.96 -2.23
N LEU A 157 39.82 -8.06 -2.27
CA LEU A 157 39.52 -7.28 -3.47
C LEU A 157 40.18 -5.91 -3.45
N MET A 158 40.05 -5.18 -2.33
CA MET A 158 40.69 -3.88 -2.10
C MET A 158 40.55 -3.41 -0.65
N GLU A 159 41.45 -2.52 -0.23
CA GLU A 159 41.25 -1.65 0.92
C GLU A 159 40.21 -0.56 0.58
N LEU A 160 39.21 -0.40 1.44
CA LEU A 160 38.17 0.60 1.28
C LEU A 160 38.65 1.99 1.72
N PRO A 161 38.06 3.09 1.20
CA PRO A 161 38.30 4.42 1.73
C PRO A 161 38.03 4.46 3.23
N LYS A 162 38.81 5.27 3.98
CA LYS A 162 38.63 5.41 5.43
C LYS A 162 37.18 5.79 5.76
N ASN A 163 36.65 5.20 6.83
CA ASN A 163 35.28 5.39 7.31
C ASN A 163 34.19 4.87 6.36
N THR A 164 34.50 3.91 5.48
CA THR A 164 33.48 3.20 4.71
C THR A 164 32.81 2.17 5.62
N GLU A 165 31.59 2.45 6.07
CA GLU A 165 30.82 1.52 6.92
C GLU A 165 30.06 0.47 6.12
N GLU A 166 29.57 0.85 4.94
CA GLU A 166 28.77 0.00 4.05
C GLU A 166 29.13 0.24 2.58
N ILE A 167 28.90 -0.78 1.76
CA ILE A 167 28.91 -0.67 0.30
C ILE A 167 27.52 -1.00 -0.26
N SER A 168 27.25 -0.48 -1.46
CA SER A 168 26.09 -0.90 -2.25
C SER A 168 26.59 -1.82 -3.36
N PRO A 169 26.38 -3.15 -3.29
CA PRO A 169 26.74 -4.05 -4.37
C PRO A 169 25.68 -4.08 -5.47
N TYR A 170 26.09 -4.38 -6.70
CA TYR A 170 25.24 -4.55 -7.88
C TYR A 170 25.83 -5.61 -8.80
N GLU A 171 25.02 -6.53 -9.30
CA GLU A 171 25.47 -7.61 -10.18
C GLU A 171 24.53 -7.70 -11.39
N ASN A 172 25.12 -7.81 -12.57
CA ASN A 172 24.42 -7.99 -13.84
C ASN A 172 25.22 -8.97 -14.73
N GLU A 173 24.81 -9.11 -16.00
CA GLU A 173 25.49 -9.98 -16.97
C GLU A 173 26.94 -9.55 -17.30
N GLU A 174 27.32 -8.29 -17.08
CA GLU A 174 28.67 -7.76 -17.31
C GLU A 174 29.62 -7.99 -16.14
N GLY A 175 29.09 -8.42 -14.99
CA GLY A 175 29.84 -8.80 -13.81
C GLY A 175 29.37 -8.10 -12.53
N LEU A 176 30.27 -8.07 -11.56
CA LEU A 176 30.06 -7.53 -10.23
C LEU A 176 30.57 -6.09 -10.12
N PHE A 177 29.74 -5.23 -9.57
CA PHE A 177 30.02 -3.83 -9.30
C PHE A 177 29.68 -3.52 -7.84
N PHE A 178 30.30 -2.49 -7.29
CA PHE A 178 29.86 -1.92 -6.02
C PHE A 178 30.16 -0.43 -5.96
N MET A 179 29.44 0.24 -5.07
CA MET A 179 29.61 1.66 -4.81
C MET A 179 29.95 1.89 -3.35
N THR A 180 30.88 2.81 -3.12
CA THR A 180 31.13 3.43 -1.82
C THR A 180 30.57 4.85 -1.83
N GLU A 181 29.89 5.24 -0.76
CA GLU A 181 29.31 6.58 -0.60
C GLU A 181 29.83 7.22 0.69
N GLN A 182 30.22 8.48 0.62
CA GLN A 182 30.46 9.33 1.78
C GLN A 182 29.64 10.61 1.62
N SER A 183 28.77 10.87 2.59
CA SER A 183 27.86 12.01 2.54
C SER A 183 28.13 12.99 3.67
N GLU A 184 28.42 14.25 3.35
CA GLU A 184 28.61 15.34 4.29
C GLU A 184 27.71 16.52 3.93
N ASN A 185 26.77 16.86 4.80
CA ASN A 185 25.73 17.88 4.56
C ASN A 185 24.94 17.61 3.26
N ASN A 186 25.11 18.47 2.26
CA ASN A 186 24.49 18.36 0.93
C ASN A 186 25.44 17.81 -0.13
N LEU A 187 26.66 17.37 0.24
CA LEU A 187 27.61 16.78 -0.69
C LEU A 187 27.59 15.25 -0.59
N VAL A 188 27.49 14.57 -1.72
CA VAL A 188 27.55 13.11 -1.84
C VAL A 188 28.76 12.74 -2.67
N HIS A 189 29.79 12.19 -2.03
CA HIS A 189 30.95 11.62 -2.69
C HIS A 189 30.68 10.16 -3.03
N ALA A 190 30.51 9.85 -4.32
CA ALA A 190 30.19 8.51 -4.79
C ALA A 190 31.33 7.96 -5.67
N THR A 191 31.80 6.76 -5.34
CA THR A 191 32.76 6.03 -6.17
C THR A 191 32.21 4.66 -6.53
N ILE A 192 32.19 4.33 -7.82
CA ILE A 192 31.70 3.06 -8.36
C ILE A 192 32.88 2.27 -8.90
N TYR A 193 32.95 0.99 -8.53
CA TYR A 193 33.99 0.05 -8.89
C TYR A 193 33.43 -1.10 -9.70
N LYS A 194 34.23 -1.61 -10.64
CA LYS A 194 34.02 -2.88 -11.34
C LYS A 194 35.00 -3.92 -10.79
N VAL A 195 34.48 -5.09 -10.43
CA VAL A 195 35.29 -6.23 -10.01
C VAL A 195 35.60 -7.09 -11.23
N ALA A 196 36.89 -7.27 -11.52
CA ALA A 196 37.39 -8.15 -12.56
C ALA A 196 38.68 -8.83 -12.07
N ASP A 197 38.84 -10.12 -12.35
CA ASP A 197 40.03 -10.89 -11.96
C ASP A 197 40.40 -10.77 -10.46
N LEU A 198 39.38 -10.78 -9.58
CA LEU A 198 39.52 -10.60 -8.12
C LEU A 198 40.16 -9.26 -7.71
N GLN A 199 40.08 -8.23 -8.56
CA GLN A 199 40.51 -6.87 -8.26
C GLN A 199 39.38 -5.88 -8.52
N ALA A 200 39.27 -4.87 -7.67
CA ALA A 200 38.34 -3.77 -7.85
C ALA A 200 39.01 -2.61 -8.59
N THR A 201 38.44 -2.22 -9.73
CA THR A 201 38.91 -1.09 -10.54
C THR A 201 37.88 0.04 -10.52
N LYS A 202 38.34 1.28 -10.34
CA LYS A 202 37.47 2.46 -10.30
C LYS A 202 36.88 2.73 -11.68
N LEU A 203 35.56 2.84 -11.77
CA LEU A 203 34.82 3.15 -12.99
C LEU A 203 34.42 4.64 -13.05
N VAL A 204 33.89 5.16 -11.94
CA VAL A 204 33.44 6.56 -11.77
C VAL A 204 33.76 7.00 -10.35
N GLU A 205 34.14 8.27 -10.18
CA GLU A 205 34.28 8.94 -8.88
C GLU A 205 33.86 10.40 -9.07
N GLU A 206 32.90 10.85 -8.26
CA GLU A 206 32.38 12.22 -8.39
C GLU A 206 31.79 12.74 -7.08
N ASP A 207 31.86 14.06 -6.92
CA ASP A 207 31.17 14.82 -5.89
C ASP A 207 29.86 15.39 -6.44
N LEU A 208 28.74 14.98 -5.86
CA LEU A 208 27.40 15.40 -6.26
C LEU A 208 26.81 16.33 -5.21
N GLU A 209 26.62 17.60 -5.60
CA GLU A 209 26.04 18.62 -4.71
C GLU A 209 24.50 18.62 -4.81
N LEU A 210 23.85 18.23 -3.72
CA LEU A 210 22.41 18.32 -3.53
C LEU A 210 21.99 19.76 -3.24
N ALA A 211 20.70 20.05 -3.40
CA ALA A 211 20.16 21.36 -3.06
C ALA A 211 20.38 21.68 -1.56
N PRO A 212 20.58 22.96 -1.19
CA PRO A 212 20.87 23.35 0.19
C PRO A 212 19.84 22.82 1.20
N GLY A 213 20.34 22.19 2.27
CA GLY A 213 19.53 21.62 3.34
C GLY A 213 18.99 20.20 3.06
N HIS A 214 19.27 19.63 1.89
CA HIS A 214 18.98 18.23 1.59
C HIS A 214 20.17 17.36 1.99
N ALA A 215 19.91 16.24 2.64
CA ALA A 215 20.92 15.24 2.99
C ALA A 215 20.59 13.90 2.31
N SER A 216 21.60 13.21 1.78
CA SER A 216 21.45 11.85 1.26
C SER A 216 20.98 10.91 2.36
N GLU A 217 19.98 10.09 2.04
CA GLU A 217 19.47 9.04 2.93
C GLU A 217 19.73 7.65 2.34
N GLN A 218 19.55 7.50 1.03
CA GLN A 218 19.77 6.24 0.34
C GLN A 218 20.19 6.52 -1.11
N THR A 219 21.10 5.70 -1.61
CA THR A 219 21.47 5.67 -3.01
C THR A 219 21.18 4.32 -3.66
N ALA A 220 21.01 4.33 -4.97
CA ALA A 220 20.89 3.13 -5.78
C ALA A 220 21.55 3.39 -7.13
N PHE A 221 22.30 2.43 -7.65
CA PHE A 221 22.98 2.60 -8.93
C PHE A 221 22.81 1.34 -9.79
N ALA A 222 22.92 1.55 -11.10
CA ALA A 222 23.01 0.48 -12.09
C ALA A 222 24.09 0.85 -13.11
N VAL A 223 24.73 -0.19 -13.65
CA VAL A 223 25.73 -0.07 -14.71
C VAL A 223 25.31 -0.96 -15.87
N ARG A 224 25.50 -0.48 -17.11
CA ARG A 224 25.42 -1.28 -18.35
C ARG A 224 26.19 -0.57 -19.46
N ASN A 225 27.03 -1.29 -20.19
CA ASN A 225 27.81 -0.77 -21.32
C ASN A 225 28.60 0.52 -20.97
N ASN A 226 29.21 0.57 -19.79
CA ASN A 226 29.84 1.76 -19.19
C ASN A 226 28.92 2.96 -18.91
N GLU A 227 27.63 2.86 -19.20
CA GLU A 227 26.63 3.81 -18.70
C GLU A 227 26.37 3.52 -17.21
N VAL A 228 26.48 4.58 -16.41
CA VAL A 228 26.22 4.56 -14.98
C VAL A 228 25.04 5.46 -14.69
N VAL A 229 24.05 4.89 -14.01
CA VAL A 229 22.89 5.63 -13.52
C VAL A 229 22.88 5.57 -12.00
N LEU A 230 22.84 6.73 -11.37
CA LEU A 230 22.79 6.89 -9.93
C LEU A 230 21.51 7.62 -9.53
N ILE A 231 20.78 7.02 -8.59
CA ILE A 231 19.62 7.61 -7.92
C ILE A 231 20.02 7.96 -6.49
N ILE A 232 19.74 9.20 -6.09
CA ILE A 232 19.95 9.67 -4.71
C ILE A 232 18.60 10.05 -4.12
N GLN A 233 18.18 9.34 -3.08
CA GLN A 233 17.07 9.75 -2.22
C GLN A 233 17.63 10.68 -1.15
N ALA A 234 17.07 11.88 -1.09
CA ALA A 234 17.47 12.90 -0.15
C ALA A 234 16.28 13.37 0.70
N ILE A 235 16.58 13.72 1.94
CA ILE A 235 15.61 14.21 2.91
C ILE A 235 15.95 15.64 3.32
N GLN A 236 14.94 16.50 3.40
CA GLN A 236 15.04 17.79 4.07
C GLN A 236 14.33 17.69 5.41
N LYS A 237 15.11 17.69 6.50
CA LYS A 237 14.58 17.68 7.87
C LYS A 237 14.07 19.08 8.21
N SER A 238 12.74 19.23 8.35
CA SER A 238 12.15 20.46 8.88
C SER A 238 12.20 20.47 10.41
N THR A 239 12.48 21.64 11.01
CA THR A 239 12.37 21.84 12.47
C THR A 239 10.91 21.94 12.94
N GLN A 240 9.98 22.23 12.03
CA GLN A 240 8.54 22.25 12.27
C GLN A 240 7.81 21.66 11.04
N GLY A 241 7.44 20.39 11.11
CA GLY A 241 6.69 19.72 10.04
C GLY A 241 7.14 18.28 9.79
N SER A 242 6.48 17.63 8.82
CA SER A 242 6.93 16.34 8.30
C SER A 242 8.15 16.55 7.39
N PRO A 243 9.09 15.60 7.35
CA PRO A 243 10.22 15.67 6.42
C PRO A 243 9.74 15.69 4.97
N GLU A 244 10.46 16.41 4.11
CA GLU A 244 10.25 16.36 2.66
C GLU A 244 11.28 15.43 2.01
N PHE A 245 10.83 14.64 1.04
CA PHE A 245 11.63 13.64 0.34
C PHE A 245 11.85 14.06 -1.11
N PHE A 246 13.06 13.85 -1.60
CA PHE A 246 13.53 14.26 -2.92
C PHE A 246 14.25 13.11 -3.58
N THR A 247 14.00 12.91 -4.88
CA THR A 247 14.74 11.94 -5.69
C THR A 247 15.56 12.71 -6.71
N TYR A 248 16.86 12.45 -6.74
CA TYR A 248 17.78 12.98 -7.73
C TYR A 248 18.32 11.86 -8.62
N LEU A 249 18.66 12.23 -9.85
CA LEU A 249 19.23 11.38 -10.87
C LEU A 249 20.53 11.98 -11.37
N ALA A 250 21.58 11.17 -11.44
CA ALA A 250 22.79 11.46 -12.19
C ALA A 250 23.05 10.32 -13.18
N MET A 251 23.48 10.66 -14.40
CA MET A 251 23.78 9.70 -15.48
C MET A 251 25.11 10.07 -16.14
N THR A 252 25.91 9.07 -16.51
CA THR A 252 27.13 9.26 -17.31
C THR A 252 27.41 8.04 -18.19
N GLU A 253 27.91 8.27 -19.40
CA GLU A 253 28.34 7.23 -20.35
C GLU A 253 29.87 7.08 -20.43
N ASN A 254 30.65 8.00 -19.86
CA ASN A 254 32.11 8.11 -20.09
C ASN A 254 32.91 8.38 -18.81
N SER A 255 32.59 7.67 -17.74
CA SER A 255 33.38 7.67 -16.49
C SER A 255 33.46 9.01 -15.74
N LYS A 256 32.68 10.02 -16.11
CA LYS A 256 32.56 11.31 -15.41
C LYS A 256 31.15 11.88 -15.56
N PHE A 257 30.56 12.32 -14.47
CA PHE A 257 29.29 13.03 -14.57
C PHE A 257 29.56 14.44 -15.11
N GLU A 258 28.81 14.88 -16.13
CA GLU A 258 28.94 16.27 -16.59
C GLU A 258 28.53 17.25 -15.47
N LYS A 259 29.10 18.46 -15.49
CA LYS A 259 28.74 19.51 -14.54
C LYS A 259 27.26 19.85 -14.73
N ASP A 260 26.49 19.92 -13.64
CA ASP A 260 25.02 20.07 -13.60
C ASP A 260 24.19 18.84 -14.03
N THR A 261 24.75 17.63 -13.98
CA THR A 261 24.02 16.37 -14.29
C THR A 261 22.90 16.00 -13.32
N LEU A 262 22.90 16.57 -12.11
CA LEU A 262 21.97 16.16 -11.08
C LEU A 262 20.56 16.70 -11.35
N THR A 263 19.66 15.83 -11.81
CA THR A 263 18.28 16.18 -12.14
C THR A 263 17.33 15.71 -11.07
N LYS A 264 16.50 16.60 -10.53
CA LYS A 264 15.42 16.23 -9.61
C LYS A 264 14.29 15.52 -10.37
N LEU A 265 13.98 14.29 -9.98
CA LEU A 265 12.89 13.52 -10.55
C LEU A 265 11.55 13.85 -9.86
N ARG A 266 10.47 13.69 -10.63
CA ARG A 266 9.08 13.72 -10.15
C ARG A 266 8.36 12.54 -10.77
N PHE A 267 7.55 11.87 -9.97
CA PHE A 267 6.77 10.72 -10.38
C PHE A 267 5.30 11.07 -10.27
N GLU A 268 4.55 10.95 -11.36
CA GLU A 268 3.11 11.14 -11.38
C GLU A 268 2.42 9.82 -11.00
N ASP A 269 1.46 9.90 -10.09
CA ASP A 269 0.60 8.77 -9.72
C ASP A 269 -0.31 8.41 -10.89
N PRO A 270 -0.22 7.20 -11.45
CA PRO A 270 -1.00 6.80 -12.63
C PRO A 270 -2.51 6.78 -12.38
N ILE A 271 -2.97 6.77 -11.12
CA ILE A 271 -4.40 6.75 -10.79
C ILE A 271 -4.95 8.15 -10.53
N SER A 272 -4.20 8.99 -9.80
CA SER A 272 -4.70 10.31 -9.39
C SER A 272 -4.19 11.49 -10.22
N GLY A 273 -3.15 11.29 -11.04
CA GLY A 273 -2.46 12.33 -11.80
C GLY A 273 -1.71 13.35 -10.92
N LYS A 274 -1.59 13.09 -9.61
CA LYS A 274 -0.85 13.93 -8.67
C LYS A 274 0.57 13.38 -8.51
N ASN A 275 1.50 14.23 -8.07
CA ASN A 275 2.84 13.74 -7.74
C ASN A 275 2.78 12.73 -6.58
N LEU A 276 3.47 11.60 -6.76
CA LEU A 276 3.78 10.68 -5.68
C LEU A 276 4.62 11.38 -4.61
N GLN A 277 4.42 10.97 -3.37
CA GLN A 277 5.08 11.54 -2.19
C GLN A 277 5.87 10.46 -1.47
N GLU A 278 6.83 10.86 -0.63
CA GLU A 278 7.58 9.94 0.24
C GLU A 278 8.16 8.75 -0.54
N ILE A 279 8.88 9.06 -1.62
CA ILE A 279 9.59 8.05 -2.41
C ILE A 279 10.65 7.42 -1.49
N GLY A 280 10.64 6.10 -1.38
CA GLY A 280 11.53 5.35 -0.51
C GLY A 280 11.92 4.01 -1.14
N THR A 281 13.02 3.44 -0.66
CA THR A 281 13.64 2.21 -1.17
C THR A 281 13.57 2.07 -2.69
N VAL A 282 14.52 2.70 -3.38
CA VAL A 282 14.66 2.58 -4.83
C VAL A 282 15.64 1.46 -5.16
N ASN A 283 15.26 0.62 -6.11
CA ASN A 283 16.16 -0.26 -6.84
C ASN A 283 16.11 0.11 -8.32
N ILE A 284 17.25 0.01 -8.99
CA ILE A 284 17.40 0.36 -10.40
C ILE A 284 18.07 -0.79 -11.14
N ARG A 285 17.65 -1.01 -12.38
CA ARG A 285 18.32 -1.89 -13.34
C ARG A 285 18.15 -1.34 -14.75
N PHE A 286 18.85 -1.91 -15.72
CA PHE A 286 18.57 -1.69 -17.13
C PHE A 286 17.64 -2.79 -17.65
N ASN A 287 16.51 -2.41 -18.25
CA ASN A 287 15.63 -3.32 -18.98
C ASN A 287 15.61 -2.87 -20.45
N GLU A 288 15.98 -3.77 -21.38
CA GLU A 288 16.11 -3.45 -22.82
C GLU A 288 16.87 -2.12 -23.08
N ASP A 289 18.03 -1.95 -22.42
CA ASP A 289 18.88 -0.75 -22.46
C ASP A 289 18.26 0.53 -21.86
N MET A 290 17.05 0.48 -21.27
CA MET A 290 16.45 1.60 -20.57
C MET A 290 16.56 1.47 -19.04
N PRO A 291 17.09 2.49 -18.34
CA PRO A 291 17.09 2.50 -16.88
C PRO A 291 15.66 2.47 -16.36
N THR A 292 15.37 1.46 -15.54
CA THR A 292 14.05 1.20 -14.97
C THR A 292 14.17 1.10 -13.46
N LEU A 293 13.37 1.92 -12.77
CA LEU A 293 13.27 1.96 -11.32
C LEU A 293 12.15 1.04 -10.84
N VAL A 294 12.35 0.41 -9.68
CA VAL A 294 11.28 -0.08 -8.83
C VAL A 294 11.42 0.56 -7.45
N PHE A 295 10.35 1.11 -6.92
CA PHE A 295 10.40 1.90 -5.70
C PHE A 295 9.08 1.88 -4.93
N GLN A 296 9.15 2.19 -3.64
CA GLN A 296 7.98 2.46 -2.81
C GLN A 296 7.63 3.95 -2.88
N ALA A 297 6.34 4.28 -2.90
CA ALA A 297 5.88 5.65 -2.73
C ALA A 297 4.48 5.72 -2.09
N ASN A 298 4.18 6.84 -1.46
CA ASN A 298 2.85 7.19 -0.97
C ASN A 298 2.02 7.78 -2.12
N GLY A 299 1.00 7.04 -2.57
CA GLY A 299 0.13 7.44 -3.68
C GLY A 299 -1.32 7.03 -3.44
N PHE A 300 -2.19 7.30 -4.41
CA PHE A 300 -3.62 7.08 -4.26
C PHE A 300 -3.96 5.59 -4.09
N SER A 301 -4.81 5.30 -3.10
CA SER A 301 -5.35 3.97 -2.89
C SER A 301 -6.66 4.03 -2.10
N ARG A 302 -7.60 3.17 -2.48
CA ARG A 302 -8.89 3.01 -1.78
C ARG A 302 -8.93 1.74 -0.92
N THR A 303 -7.84 0.98 -0.82
CA THR A 303 -7.81 -0.30 -0.09
C THR A 303 -8.05 -0.13 1.41
N LYS A 304 -7.67 1.02 1.97
CA LYS A 304 -7.86 1.34 3.40
C LYS A 304 -9.29 1.81 3.71
N PHE A 305 -9.69 1.62 4.97
CA PHE A 305 -10.96 2.12 5.51
C PHE A 305 -10.96 3.65 5.67
N MET A 306 -9.82 4.23 6.07
CA MET A 306 -9.64 5.67 6.23
C MET A 306 -8.44 6.14 5.43
N GLY A 307 -8.63 7.24 4.70
CA GLY A 307 -7.64 7.80 3.79
C GLY A 307 -7.79 7.30 2.36
N ASP A 308 -7.23 8.07 1.44
CA ASP A 308 -7.18 7.81 0.01
C ASP A 308 -5.75 7.56 -0.47
N LYS A 309 -4.85 7.23 0.46
CA LYS A 309 -3.43 7.02 0.21
C LYS A 309 -2.88 5.76 0.87
N ALA A 310 -1.96 5.09 0.19
CA ALA A 310 -1.19 3.98 0.71
C ALA A 310 0.24 3.98 0.13
N PHE A 311 1.14 3.33 0.85
CA PHE A 311 2.47 3.02 0.34
C PHE A 311 2.38 1.82 -0.58
N ASN A 312 2.52 2.07 -1.88
CA ASN A 312 2.51 1.04 -2.91
C ASN A 312 3.88 0.95 -3.56
N ILE A 313 4.10 -0.14 -4.30
CA ILE A 313 5.24 -0.33 -5.18
C ILE A 313 4.90 0.22 -6.56
N TYR A 314 5.85 0.94 -7.15
CA TYR A 314 5.77 1.50 -8.48
C TYR A 314 7.02 1.13 -9.28
N THR A 315 6.88 1.14 -10.60
CA THR A 315 7.99 1.15 -11.52
C THR A 315 8.00 2.43 -12.34
N ALA A 316 9.18 2.92 -12.68
CA ALA A 316 9.32 4.05 -13.60
C ALA A 316 10.41 3.80 -14.63
N LYS A 317 10.16 4.17 -15.89
CA LYS A 317 11.18 4.17 -16.94
C LYS A 317 11.79 5.55 -17.09
N LEU A 318 13.10 5.58 -17.30
CA LEU A 318 13.86 6.80 -17.53
C LEU A 318 14.33 6.87 -18.98
N LYS A 319 14.12 8.02 -19.63
CA LYS A 319 14.63 8.31 -20.97
C LYS A 319 15.12 9.75 -21.05
N GLY A 320 16.38 9.95 -21.41
CA GLY A 320 16.99 11.27 -21.51
C GLY A 320 16.90 12.09 -20.21
N GLY A 321 17.19 11.44 -19.07
CA GLY A 321 17.18 12.09 -17.76
C GLY A 321 15.79 12.39 -17.18
N LYS A 322 14.71 11.90 -17.81
CA LYS A 322 13.31 12.17 -17.38
C LYS A 322 12.52 10.89 -17.20
N VAL A 323 11.57 10.94 -16.27
CA VAL A 323 10.55 9.90 -16.10
C VAL A 323 9.57 9.96 -17.27
N THR A 324 9.40 8.86 -18.00
CA THR A 324 8.47 8.78 -19.14
C THR A 324 7.21 8.00 -18.82
N GLU A 325 7.32 6.96 -18.02
CA GLU A 325 6.23 6.06 -17.67
C GLU A 325 6.30 5.73 -16.18
N VAL A 326 5.16 5.76 -15.49
CA VAL A 326 5.02 5.33 -14.10
C VAL A 326 3.87 4.36 -14.00
N HIS A 327 4.12 3.21 -13.40
CA HIS A 327 3.17 2.12 -13.29
C HIS A 327 3.08 1.65 -11.85
N ARG A 328 1.87 1.44 -11.34
CA ARG A 328 1.65 0.90 -9.99
C ARG A 328 1.67 -0.62 -10.05
N LYS A 329 2.44 -1.26 -9.15
CA LYS A 329 2.68 -2.71 -9.12
C LYS A 329 2.21 -3.40 -7.84
N SER A 330 1.86 -2.64 -6.80
CA SER A 330 1.08 -3.15 -5.66
C SER A 330 -0.15 -2.27 -5.37
N ASN A 331 -1.19 -2.89 -4.81
CA ASN A 331 -2.41 -2.21 -4.38
C ASN A 331 -2.98 -2.95 -3.17
N THR A 332 -2.31 -2.81 -2.04
CA THR A 332 -2.65 -3.49 -0.79
C THR A 332 -2.99 -2.46 0.30
N PRO A 333 -3.67 -2.85 1.38
CA PRO A 333 -3.98 -1.94 2.48
C PRO A 333 -2.78 -1.70 3.40
N ASP A 334 -1.83 -2.63 3.45
CA ASP A 334 -0.66 -2.56 4.32
C ASP A 334 0.48 -1.79 3.64
N ILE A 335 1.56 -1.50 4.37
CA ILE A 335 2.70 -0.74 3.84
C ILE A 335 3.56 -1.68 2.99
N SER A 336 3.46 -1.58 1.66
CA SER A 336 4.40 -2.25 0.75
C SER A 336 5.77 -1.56 0.80
N ASN A 337 6.84 -2.33 1.02
CA ASN A 337 8.20 -1.80 1.20
C ASN A 337 9.24 -2.78 0.67
N LYS A 338 10.48 -2.33 0.48
CA LYS A 338 11.63 -3.12 0.01
C LYS A 338 11.34 -3.90 -1.27
N PRO A 339 10.89 -3.21 -2.34
CA PRO A 339 10.61 -3.90 -3.59
C PRO A 339 11.90 -4.40 -4.24
N VAL A 340 11.86 -5.58 -4.82
CA VAL A 340 12.95 -6.16 -5.62
C VAL A 340 12.40 -6.73 -6.91
N TRP A 341 13.24 -6.77 -7.92
CA TRP A 341 12.94 -7.49 -9.15
C TRP A 341 13.09 -8.99 -8.92
N VAL A 342 12.14 -9.78 -9.42
CA VAL A 342 12.30 -11.23 -9.54
C VAL A 342 12.82 -11.56 -10.94
N ASP A 343 12.14 -11.02 -11.95
CA ASP A 343 12.44 -11.16 -13.37
C ASP A 343 11.97 -9.89 -14.12
N ASP A 344 11.85 -9.95 -15.44
CA ASP A 344 11.43 -8.78 -16.23
C ASP A 344 9.98 -8.33 -16.05
N ASN A 345 9.12 -9.26 -15.66
CA ASN A 345 7.68 -9.07 -15.55
C ASN A 345 7.14 -9.33 -14.14
N THR A 346 8.00 -9.56 -13.15
CA THR A 346 7.62 -9.92 -11.79
C THR A 346 8.40 -9.12 -10.74
N ILE A 347 7.68 -8.57 -9.77
CA ILE A 347 8.23 -7.77 -8.67
C ILE A 347 7.80 -8.40 -7.35
N ALA A 348 8.72 -8.47 -6.40
CA ALA A 348 8.45 -8.91 -5.05
C ALA A 348 8.63 -7.76 -4.04
N TRP A 349 7.93 -7.80 -2.91
CA TRP A 349 8.10 -6.83 -1.83
C TRP A 349 7.71 -7.43 -0.47
N LEU A 350 8.01 -6.67 0.58
CA LEU A 350 7.64 -6.98 1.95
C LEU A 350 6.48 -6.10 2.42
N GLU A 351 5.55 -6.68 3.15
CA GLU A 351 4.53 -5.95 3.92
C GLU A 351 4.69 -6.21 5.40
N ALA A 352 4.64 -5.15 6.20
CA ALA A 352 4.75 -5.26 7.64
C ALA A 352 3.54 -6.01 8.23
N SER A 353 3.81 -7.05 9.03
CA SER A 353 2.84 -7.80 9.81
C SER A 353 3.31 -7.86 11.28
N SER A 354 2.47 -8.31 12.21
CA SER A 354 2.83 -8.35 13.64
C SER A 354 3.98 -9.33 13.90
N GLY A 355 5.19 -8.83 14.08
CA GLY A 355 6.39 -9.61 14.44
C GLY A 355 7.12 -10.29 13.26
N HIS A 356 6.57 -10.22 12.05
CA HIS A 356 7.14 -10.74 10.81
C HIS A 356 6.72 -9.86 9.64
N LYS A 357 7.24 -10.11 8.44
CA LYS A 357 6.87 -9.43 7.22
C LYS A 357 6.36 -10.44 6.21
N ASN A 358 5.21 -10.17 5.61
CA ASN A 358 4.67 -11.00 4.55
C ASN A 358 5.40 -10.68 3.26
N MET A 359 5.73 -11.73 2.50
CA MET A 359 6.38 -11.63 1.20
C MET A 359 5.30 -11.78 0.13
N PHE A 360 5.24 -10.79 -0.74
CA PHE A 360 4.29 -10.76 -1.86
C PHE A 360 5.04 -10.65 -3.18
N ILE A 361 4.41 -11.16 -4.23
CA ILE A 361 4.78 -10.86 -5.60
C ILE A 361 3.60 -10.29 -6.37
N SER A 362 3.90 -9.64 -7.49
CA SER A 362 2.94 -9.38 -8.55
C SER A 362 3.64 -9.44 -9.89
N SER A 363 2.91 -9.89 -10.91
CA SER A 363 3.46 -10.15 -12.23
C SER A 363 2.50 -9.76 -13.35
N GLY A 364 3.04 -9.44 -14.52
CA GLY A 364 2.28 -9.31 -15.77
C GLY A 364 2.00 -10.63 -16.48
N SER A 365 2.43 -11.79 -15.94
CA SER A 365 2.17 -13.11 -16.53
C SER A 365 0.70 -13.51 -16.42
N GLU A 366 0.09 -14.00 -17.51
CA GLU A 366 -1.33 -14.41 -17.53
C GLU A 366 -1.65 -15.50 -16.49
N ALA A 367 -0.76 -16.48 -16.31
CA ALA A 367 -0.93 -17.55 -15.32
C ALA A 367 -0.98 -17.01 -13.88
N ILE A 368 -0.08 -16.06 -13.56
CA ILE A 368 -0.04 -15.43 -12.23
C ILE A 368 -1.23 -14.48 -12.03
N ILE A 369 -1.68 -13.78 -13.08
CA ILE A 369 -2.89 -12.95 -13.06
C ILE A 369 -4.12 -13.80 -12.73
N GLU A 370 -4.28 -14.94 -13.39
CA GLU A 370 -5.39 -15.86 -13.13
C GLU A 370 -5.33 -16.40 -11.70
N LYS A 371 -4.15 -16.88 -11.27
CA LYS A 371 -3.92 -17.41 -9.92
C LYS A 371 -4.19 -16.37 -8.82
N ALA A 372 -3.77 -15.12 -9.04
CA ALA A 372 -3.98 -14.03 -8.09
C ALA A 372 -5.39 -13.41 -8.16
N SER A 373 -6.27 -13.83 -9.08
CA SER A 373 -7.63 -13.27 -9.22
C SER A 373 -8.61 -13.76 -8.15
N GLY A 374 -8.34 -14.90 -7.51
CA GLY A 374 -9.23 -15.53 -6.54
C GLY A 374 -9.36 -14.78 -5.21
N ILE A 375 -10.56 -14.72 -4.64
CA ILE A 375 -10.82 -14.04 -3.36
C ILE A 375 -10.36 -14.94 -2.20
N SER A 376 -9.41 -14.46 -1.40
CA SER A 376 -8.90 -15.18 -0.22
C SER A 376 -9.78 -14.98 1.02
N SER A 377 -9.55 -15.79 2.07
CA SER A 377 -10.23 -15.57 3.37
C SER A 377 -9.84 -14.23 4.01
N ASP A 378 -8.58 -13.81 3.82
CA ASP A 378 -8.09 -12.53 4.30
C ASP A 378 -8.75 -11.36 3.55
N ASP A 379 -9.02 -11.52 2.25
CA ASP A 379 -9.79 -10.54 1.48
C ASP A 379 -11.18 -10.37 2.08
N TRP A 380 -11.88 -11.46 2.41
CA TRP A 380 -13.19 -11.39 3.08
C TRP A 380 -13.12 -10.68 4.43
N LEU A 381 -12.13 -11.01 5.26
CA LEU A 381 -11.95 -10.37 6.56
C LEU A 381 -11.71 -8.86 6.40
N ARG A 382 -10.89 -8.46 5.43
CA ARG A 382 -10.61 -7.06 5.09
C ARG A 382 -11.86 -6.34 4.56
N ILE A 383 -12.61 -6.95 3.66
CA ILE A 383 -13.84 -6.38 3.08
C ILE A 383 -14.89 -6.16 4.17
N LEU A 384 -15.13 -7.17 5.01
CA LEU A 384 -16.10 -7.09 6.09
C LEU A 384 -15.64 -6.11 7.18
N GLY A 385 -14.35 -6.11 7.53
CA GLY A 385 -13.76 -5.15 8.47
C GLY A 385 -13.92 -3.71 7.99
N LYS A 386 -13.57 -3.42 6.72
CA LYS A 386 -13.75 -2.11 6.10
C LYS A 386 -15.23 -1.71 6.07
N THR A 387 -16.11 -2.62 5.64
CA THR A 387 -17.56 -2.38 5.60
C THR A 387 -18.12 -2.08 6.99
N GLY A 388 -17.75 -2.88 8.00
CA GLY A 388 -18.17 -2.68 9.38
C GLY A 388 -17.67 -1.35 9.97
N GLY A 389 -16.43 -0.98 9.65
CA GLY A 389 -15.89 0.35 9.96
C GLY A 389 -16.75 1.47 9.36
N MET A 390 -17.06 1.39 8.06
CA MET A 390 -17.85 2.41 7.36
C MET A 390 -19.28 2.50 7.92
N LEU A 391 -19.90 1.36 8.21
CA LEU A 391 -21.20 1.33 8.87
C LEU A 391 -21.16 1.91 10.28
N SER A 392 -20.05 1.75 11.01
CA SER A 392 -19.90 2.36 12.34
C SER A 392 -19.92 3.90 12.28
N ILE A 393 -19.30 4.49 11.26
CA ILE A 393 -19.38 5.96 11.01
C ILE A 393 -20.81 6.40 10.73
N SER A 394 -21.63 5.51 10.17
CA SER A 394 -23.04 5.82 9.90
C SER A 394 -23.82 6.16 11.17
N LEU A 395 -23.32 5.78 12.36
CA LEU A 395 -23.89 6.23 13.64
C LEU A 395 -23.85 7.76 13.80
N LEU A 396 -22.84 8.44 13.25
CA LEU A 396 -22.77 9.91 13.23
C LEU A 396 -23.91 10.52 12.43
N THR A 397 -24.48 9.79 11.44
CA THR A 397 -25.66 10.25 10.71
C THR A 397 -26.83 10.53 11.66
N PHE A 398 -27.03 9.69 12.68
CA PHE A 398 -28.12 9.91 13.64
C PHE A 398 -27.92 11.18 14.46
N LEU A 399 -26.67 11.50 14.82
CA LEU A 399 -26.34 12.73 15.54
C LEU A 399 -26.56 13.97 14.67
N ILE A 400 -26.04 13.97 13.43
CA ILE A 400 -26.17 15.08 12.48
C ILE A 400 -27.63 15.29 12.07
N SER A 401 -28.37 14.20 11.87
CA SER A 401 -29.81 14.23 11.56
C SER A 401 -30.64 14.73 12.74
N GLY A 402 -30.01 15.04 13.88
CA GLY A 402 -30.73 15.42 15.08
C GLY A 402 -31.54 16.70 14.92
N ILE A 403 -31.05 17.64 14.13
CA ILE A 403 -31.75 18.88 13.80
C ILE A 403 -33.05 18.63 13.02
N TRP A 404 -33.17 17.51 12.28
CA TRP A 404 -34.37 17.17 11.52
C TRP A 404 -35.51 16.73 12.43
N TYR A 405 -35.23 16.04 13.55
CA TYR A 405 -36.27 15.58 14.47
C TYR A 405 -36.75 16.66 15.45
N ILE A 406 -35.98 17.73 15.70
CA ILE A 406 -36.35 18.79 16.65
C ILE A 406 -37.67 19.45 16.24
N TRP A 407 -37.83 19.78 14.95
CA TRP A 407 -39.01 20.44 14.42
C TRP A 407 -40.32 19.67 14.57
N PRO A 408 -40.44 18.39 14.15
CA PRO A 408 -41.65 17.61 14.36
C PRO A 408 -41.93 17.34 15.85
N ILE A 409 -40.90 17.20 16.70
CA ILE A 409 -41.10 17.06 18.16
C ILE A 409 -41.69 18.35 18.74
N LEU A 410 -41.12 19.51 18.42
CA LEU A 410 -41.66 20.79 18.85
C LEU A 410 -43.11 20.96 18.40
N PHE A 411 -43.44 20.58 17.17
CA PHE A 411 -44.82 20.57 16.68
C PHE A 411 -45.74 19.68 17.53
N ILE A 412 -45.33 18.45 17.83
CA ILE A 412 -46.12 17.52 18.65
C ILE A 412 -46.32 18.08 20.07
N VAL A 413 -45.28 18.65 20.68
CA VAL A 413 -45.34 19.26 22.02
C VAL A 413 -46.30 20.45 22.03
N ILE A 414 -46.16 21.39 21.10
CA ILE A 414 -47.05 22.56 20.98
C ILE A 414 -48.50 22.11 20.79
N MET A 415 -48.73 21.08 19.97
CA MET A 415 -50.07 20.54 19.73
C MET A 415 -50.70 19.96 21.00
N HIS A 416 -49.92 19.28 21.84
CA HIS A 416 -50.39 18.76 23.13
C HIS A 416 -50.75 19.88 24.11
N PHE A 417 -50.00 20.98 24.14
CA PHE A 417 -50.27 22.11 25.01
C PHE A 417 -51.48 22.95 24.57
N TRP A 418 -51.69 23.18 23.27
CA TRP A 418 -52.73 24.10 22.78
C TRP A 418 -54.09 23.46 22.43
N LYS A 419 -54.17 22.15 22.17
CA LYS A 419 -55.41 21.50 21.68
C LYS A 419 -55.65 20.09 22.25
N SER A 420 -55.46 19.89 23.55
CA SER A 420 -55.51 18.55 24.18
C SER A 420 -56.75 17.71 23.79
N ARG A 421 -57.96 18.29 23.75
CA ARG A 421 -59.20 17.57 23.35
C ARG A 421 -59.27 17.18 21.86
N LYS A 422 -58.70 17.98 20.95
CA LYS A 422 -58.74 17.67 19.50
C LYS A 422 -57.62 16.71 19.08
N VAL A 423 -56.51 16.70 19.82
CA VAL A 423 -55.39 15.78 19.62
C VAL A 423 -55.75 14.35 20.08
N GLN A 424 -56.59 14.21 21.12
CA GLN A 424 -57.07 12.91 21.62
C GLN A 424 -57.83 12.08 20.56
N ASN A 425 -58.41 12.70 19.53
CA ASN A 425 -59.15 12.03 18.47
C ASN A 425 -58.28 11.59 17.27
N ASP A 426 -56.93 11.66 17.38
CA ASP A 426 -55.94 11.32 16.34
C ASP A 426 -56.31 11.80 14.91
N PRO A 427 -56.58 13.09 14.69
CA PRO A 427 -57.04 13.56 13.39
C PRO A 427 -55.93 13.39 12.32
N PRO A 428 -56.26 12.90 11.10
CA PRO A 428 -55.26 12.55 10.08
C PRO A 428 -54.31 13.68 9.69
N TRP A 429 -54.73 14.95 9.80
CA TRP A 429 -53.90 16.10 9.45
C TRP A 429 -52.65 16.22 10.33
N ILE A 430 -52.69 15.76 11.60
CA ILE A 430 -51.51 15.81 12.49
C ILE A 430 -50.35 15.00 11.88
N PHE A 431 -50.65 13.82 11.33
CA PHE A 431 -49.67 12.96 10.66
C PHE A 431 -49.07 13.65 9.43
N TYR A 432 -49.90 14.16 8.52
CA TYR A 432 -49.42 14.80 7.29
C TYR A 432 -48.66 16.10 7.55
N THR A 433 -49.12 16.92 8.50
CA THR A 433 -48.41 18.14 8.90
C THR A 433 -47.06 17.81 9.56
N GLY A 434 -47.01 16.79 10.42
CA GLY A 434 -45.75 16.33 11.03
C GLY A 434 -44.73 15.86 10.00
N ILE A 435 -45.14 15.08 9.01
CA ILE A 435 -44.28 14.67 7.88
C ILE A 435 -43.85 15.88 7.06
N GLY A 436 -44.77 16.81 6.75
CA GLY A 436 -44.45 18.02 5.99
C GLY A 436 -43.41 18.89 6.68
N ILE A 437 -43.55 19.10 7.99
CA ILE A 437 -42.57 19.84 8.81
C ILE A 437 -41.20 19.14 8.79
N TYR A 438 -41.18 17.82 8.98
CA TYR A 438 -39.94 17.05 8.90
C TYR A 438 -39.28 17.15 7.53
N MET A 439 -40.01 16.92 6.43
CA MET A 439 -39.46 16.96 5.08
C MET A 439 -38.94 18.37 4.74
N LEU A 440 -39.64 19.42 5.19
CA LEU A 440 -39.15 20.79 5.05
C LEU A 440 -37.83 20.99 5.80
N ALA A 441 -37.72 20.48 7.04
CA ALA A 441 -36.48 20.53 7.80
C ALA A 441 -35.33 19.79 7.10
N VAL A 442 -35.57 18.57 6.59
CA VAL A 442 -34.56 17.80 5.83
C VAL A 442 -34.08 18.59 4.62
N LEU A 443 -34.98 19.25 3.88
CA LEU A 443 -34.63 20.03 2.70
C LEU A 443 -33.83 21.31 3.05
N LEU A 444 -34.24 22.02 4.10
CA LEU A 444 -33.55 23.24 4.56
C LEU A 444 -32.14 22.94 5.08
N PHE A 445 -31.98 21.84 5.81
CA PHE A 445 -30.72 21.44 6.45
C PHE A 445 -29.95 20.38 5.65
N LYS A 446 -30.32 20.13 4.38
CA LYS A 446 -29.67 19.09 3.55
C LYS A 446 -28.17 19.29 3.41
N SER A 447 -27.69 20.53 3.35
CA SER A 447 -26.28 20.87 3.12
C SER A 447 -25.39 20.52 4.31
N GLN A 448 -25.97 20.34 5.50
CA GLN A 448 -25.22 19.88 6.69
C GLN A 448 -24.89 18.38 6.60
N TYR A 449 -25.69 17.62 5.86
CA TYR A 449 -25.49 16.18 5.68
C TYR A 449 -24.83 15.85 4.34
N PHE A 450 -25.39 16.33 3.23
CA PHE A 450 -24.90 16.11 1.88
C PHE A 450 -23.76 17.09 1.54
N VAL A 451 -22.62 16.90 2.20
CA VAL A 451 -21.40 17.71 2.04
C VAL A 451 -20.55 17.24 0.85
N PRO A 452 -19.69 18.10 0.27
CA PRO A 452 -18.80 17.72 -0.82
C PRO A 452 -17.89 16.51 -0.51
N ALA A 453 -17.55 16.28 0.75
CA ALA A 453 -16.75 15.11 1.17
C ALA A 453 -17.44 13.77 0.86
N ILE A 454 -18.78 13.70 0.98
CA ILE A 454 -19.55 12.52 0.56
C ILE A 454 -19.42 12.35 -0.95
N ALA A 455 -19.59 13.43 -1.72
CA ALA A 455 -19.54 13.38 -3.17
C ALA A 455 -18.17 12.91 -3.69
N ALA A 456 -17.09 13.17 -2.96
CA ALA A 456 -15.74 12.74 -3.31
C ALA A 456 -15.48 11.24 -3.09
N LYS A 457 -16.24 10.57 -2.22
CA LYS A 457 -15.97 9.19 -1.76
C LYS A 457 -17.07 8.20 -2.13
N ALA A 458 -18.31 8.68 -2.22
CA ALA A 458 -19.43 7.86 -2.62
C ALA A 458 -19.38 7.56 -4.13
N PRO A 459 -19.85 6.37 -4.55
CA PRO A 459 -19.88 5.97 -5.94
C PRO A 459 -20.82 6.85 -6.78
N ILE A 460 -20.59 6.87 -8.10
CA ILE A 460 -21.25 7.78 -9.05
C ILE A 460 -22.79 7.69 -8.99
N TYR A 461 -23.35 6.50 -8.76
CA TYR A 461 -24.80 6.30 -8.65
C TYR A 461 -25.42 6.97 -7.40
N LEU A 462 -24.62 7.36 -6.40
CA LEU A 462 -25.03 8.13 -5.24
C LEU A 462 -24.74 9.64 -5.36
N THR A 463 -23.89 10.06 -6.30
CA THR A 463 -23.30 11.42 -6.31
C THR A 463 -23.62 12.25 -7.55
N PHE A 464 -24.52 11.78 -8.42
CA PHE A 464 -24.96 12.55 -9.59
C PHE A 464 -25.63 13.90 -9.21
N PRO A 465 -25.65 14.91 -10.10
CA PRO A 465 -26.28 16.20 -9.83
C PRO A 465 -27.76 16.04 -9.41
N GLY A 466 -28.09 16.53 -8.21
CA GLY A 466 -29.45 16.42 -7.65
C GLY A 466 -29.76 15.10 -6.92
N SER A 467 -28.79 14.17 -6.82
CA SER A 467 -28.90 12.90 -6.07
C SER A 467 -29.48 13.07 -4.68
N ALA A 468 -29.02 14.07 -3.91
CA ALA A 468 -29.55 14.35 -2.58
C ALA A 468 -31.08 14.46 -2.55
N TYR A 469 -31.69 15.19 -3.50
CA TYR A 469 -33.15 15.31 -3.57
C TYR A 469 -33.81 13.98 -3.94
N VAL A 470 -33.26 13.26 -4.93
CA VAL A 470 -33.78 11.96 -5.37
C VAL A 470 -33.84 10.99 -4.20
N TYR A 471 -32.75 10.85 -3.43
CA TYR A 471 -32.71 9.91 -2.31
C TYR A 471 -33.53 10.38 -1.11
N ILE A 472 -33.57 11.68 -0.81
CA ILE A 472 -34.46 12.25 0.24
C ILE A 472 -35.92 11.87 -0.06
N PHE A 473 -36.38 12.08 -1.29
CA PHE A 473 -37.77 11.78 -1.66
C PHE A 473 -38.04 10.28 -1.82
N LEU A 474 -37.12 9.51 -2.41
CA LEU A 474 -37.24 8.06 -2.54
C LEU A 474 -37.40 7.40 -1.17
N PHE A 475 -36.48 7.67 -0.25
CA PHE A 475 -36.56 7.15 1.12
C PHE A 475 -37.77 7.72 1.85
N GLY A 476 -38.19 8.95 1.55
CA GLY A 476 -39.41 9.56 2.08
C GLY A 476 -40.65 8.79 1.66
N ILE A 477 -40.77 8.39 0.40
CA ILE A 477 -41.88 7.58 -0.11
C ILE A 477 -41.90 6.21 0.58
N VAL A 478 -40.74 5.54 0.70
CA VAL A 478 -40.65 4.23 1.36
C VAL A 478 -41.03 4.34 2.84
N ALA A 479 -40.52 5.35 3.54
CA ALA A 479 -40.86 5.62 4.94
C ALA A 479 -42.35 5.95 5.10
N TYR A 480 -42.94 6.70 4.15
CA TYR A 480 -44.36 7.02 4.14
C TYR A 480 -45.22 5.77 4.01
N VAL A 481 -44.92 4.91 3.03
CA VAL A 481 -45.64 3.64 2.83
C VAL A 481 -45.51 2.75 4.05
N SER A 482 -44.31 2.67 4.65
CA SER A 482 -44.08 1.97 5.91
C SER A 482 -44.98 2.50 7.03
N ALA A 483 -44.96 3.81 7.30
CA ALA A 483 -45.74 4.46 8.34
C ALA A 483 -47.27 4.39 8.09
N GLN A 484 -47.70 4.40 6.84
CA GLN A 484 -49.11 4.28 6.50
C GLN A 484 -49.62 2.84 6.71
N SER A 485 -48.78 1.83 6.43
CA SER A 485 -49.17 0.43 6.58
C SER A 485 -49.47 0.03 8.05
N THR A 486 -48.96 0.77 9.04
CA THR A 486 -49.27 0.53 10.47
C THR A 486 -50.63 1.06 10.89
N LYS A 487 -51.22 1.99 10.11
CA LYS A 487 -52.58 2.51 10.38
C LYS A 487 -53.59 1.36 10.35
N ASP A 488 -53.57 0.56 9.29
CA ASP A 488 -54.57 -0.49 9.07
C ASP A 488 -54.21 -1.80 9.78
N THR A 489 -52.92 -2.05 10.04
CA THR A 489 -52.46 -3.32 10.61
C THR A 489 -52.28 -3.31 12.13
N ARG A 490 -51.97 -2.15 12.72
CA ARG A 490 -51.68 -2.01 14.16
C ARG A 490 -52.37 -0.83 14.84
N GLN A 491 -53.15 -0.05 14.11
CA GLN A 491 -53.91 1.09 14.65
C GLN A 491 -53.04 2.09 15.44
N TRP A 492 -51.80 2.30 14.99
CA TRP A 492 -50.90 3.25 15.64
C TRP A 492 -51.41 4.68 15.50
N ALA A 493 -51.31 5.45 16.58
CA ALA A 493 -51.60 6.89 16.57
C ALA A 493 -50.70 7.65 15.58
N GLY A 494 -51.17 8.78 15.08
CA GLY A 494 -50.46 9.64 14.13
C GLY A 494 -49.07 10.07 14.62
N THR A 495 -48.90 10.31 15.92
CA THR A 495 -47.61 10.64 16.53
C THR A 495 -46.62 9.49 16.45
N ALA A 496 -47.03 8.26 16.77
CA ALA A 496 -46.19 7.07 16.64
C ALA A 496 -45.81 6.79 15.18
N ARG A 497 -46.74 7.04 14.25
CA ARG A 497 -46.49 6.93 12.80
C ARG A 497 -45.48 7.98 12.30
N ILE A 498 -45.49 9.20 12.83
CA ILE A 498 -44.47 10.23 12.55
C ILE A 498 -43.09 9.74 13.02
N SER A 499 -42.98 9.20 14.23
CA SER A 499 -41.70 8.67 14.74
C SER A 499 -41.16 7.53 13.88
N LEU A 500 -42.03 6.61 13.43
CA LEU A 500 -41.65 5.53 12.51
C LEU A 500 -41.17 6.08 11.16
N PHE A 501 -41.88 7.05 10.59
CA PHE A 501 -41.48 7.70 9.34
C PHE A 501 -40.07 8.29 9.45
N ILE A 502 -39.84 9.11 10.48
CA ILE A 502 -38.55 9.77 10.73
C ILE A 502 -37.45 8.72 10.93
N GLY A 503 -37.68 7.74 11.80
CA GLY A 503 -36.71 6.70 12.10
C GLY A 503 -36.34 5.87 10.87
N ALA A 504 -37.32 5.44 10.07
CA ALA A 504 -37.09 4.69 8.85
C ALA A 504 -36.35 5.54 7.80
N HIS A 505 -36.71 6.81 7.65
CA HIS A 505 -36.07 7.73 6.71
C HIS A 505 -34.59 7.95 7.05
N ILE A 506 -34.30 8.29 8.31
CA ILE A 506 -32.93 8.49 8.79
C ILE A 506 -32.14 7.18 8.69
N LEU A 507 -32.73 6.04 9.04
CA LEU A 507 -32.05 4.75 8.98
C LEU A 507 -31.61 4.40 7.54
N MET A 508 -32.47 4.64 6.54
CA MET A 508 -32.12 4.41 5.13
C MET A 508 -31.04 5.39 4.65
N ILE A 509 -31.12 6.67 5.04
CA ILE A 509 -30.06 7.66 4.75
C ILE A 509 -28.74 7.23 5.40
N ALA A 510 -28.78 6.85 6.68
CA ALA A 510 -27.61 6.41 7.43
C ALA A 510 -26.97 5.18 6.80
N ALA A 511 -27.76 4.18 6.39
CA ALA A 511 -27.22 2.97 5.77
C ALA A 511 -26.58 3.21 4.39
N VAL A 512 -27.11 4.16 3.60
CA VAL A 512 -26.68 4.39 2.21
C VAL A 512 -25.61 5.48 2.11
N PHE A 513 -25.75 6.59 2.84
CA PHE A 513 -24.84 7.73 2.76
C PHE A 513 -23.90 7.84 3.96
N GLY A 514 -24.32 7.33 5.12
CA GLY A 514 -23.52 7.34 6.35
C GLY A 514 -22.12 6.71 6.20
N PRO A 515 -21.93 5.62 5.43
CA PRO A 515 -20.62 5.02 5.17
C PRO A 515 -19.58 5.99 4.60
N TYR A 516 -20.03 7.06 3.94
CA TYR A 516 -19.18 8.01 3.22
C TYR A 516 -18.96 9.33 3.98
N LEU A 517 -19.49 9.46 5.20
CA LEU A 517 -19.24 10.60 6.11
C LEU A 517 -17.83 10.54 6.74
N THR A 518 -16.81 10.28 5.93
CA THR A 518 -15.41 10.22 6.40
C THR A 518 -14.73 11.55 6.10
N GLY A 519 -14.11 12.19 7.11
CA GLY A 519 -13.42 13.48 6.96
C GLY A 519 -14.07 14.67 7.66
N PHE A 520 -14.83 14.40 8.74
CA PHE A 520 -15.00 15.37 9.83
C PHE A 520 -13.83 15.28 10.79
#